data_AF-A0A353K0W0-F1
#
_entry.id   AF-A0A353K0W0-F1
#
_cell.length_a   1.000
_cell.length_b   1.000
_cell.length_c   1.000
_cell.angle_alpha   90.00
_cell.angle_beta   90.00
_cell.angle_gamma   90.00
#
_symmetry.space_group_name_H-M   'P 1'
#
loop_
_entity.id
_entity.type
_entity.pdbx_description
1 polymer ?
#
loop_
_entity_poly.entity_id
_entity_poly.type
_entity_poly.pdbx_seq_one_letter_code
_entity_poly.pdbx_strand_id
1 'polypeptide(L)'
;MATRDKEKLTGIQKTAILFITLGPDASAPILKRLPDNDIQRITFEIANMQKIKKDQRDEVLQEFVELNKAKDYIMEGGFEYAKNL
;
A
#
# COMPACT_ATOMS: atom_id res chain seq x y z
N MET A 1 -24.15 13.25 18.52
CA MET A 1 -23.35 13.49 17.30
C MET A 1 -22.43 12.29 17.15
N ALA A 2 -22.82 11.30 16.34
CA ALA A 2 -22.05 10.07 16.20
C ALA A 2 -20.88 10.33 15.25
N THR A 3 -19.66 10.33 15.77
CA THR A 3 -18.45 10.21 14.96
C THR A 3 -18.52 8.86 14.27
N ARG A 4 -18.97 8.83 13.01
CA ARG A 4 -18.77 7.67 12.15
C ARG A 4 -17.26 7.50 12.06
N ASP A 5 -16.73 6.51 12.76
CA ASP A 5 -15.36 6.05 12.56
C ASP A 5 -15.14 5.94 11.05
N LYS A 6 -14.17 6.69 10.51
CA LYS A 6 -13.63 6.36 9.20
C LYS A 6 -13.14 4.93 9.35
N GLU A 7 -13.88 3.94 8.86
CA GLU A 7 -13.53 2.53 8.97
C GLU A 7 -12.07 2.38 8.53
N LYS A 8 -11.21 2.13 9.52
CA LYS A 8 -9.78 2.15 9.33
C LYS A 8 -9.45 0.96 8.43
N LEU A 9 -8.92 1.22 7.25
CA LEU A 9 -8.62 0.17 6.28
C LEU A 9 -7.62 -0.81 6.89
N THR A 10 -7.94 -2.10 6.80
CA THR A 10 -7.01 -3.17 7.17
C THR A 10 -5.85 -3.23 6.17
N GLY A 11 -4.71 -3.82 6.57
CA GLY A 11 -3.56 -3.97 5.67
C GLY A 11 -3.91 -4.70 4.36
N ILE A 12 -4.78 -5.71 4.44
CA ILE A 12 -5.23 -6.46 3.25
C ILE A 12 -6.08 -5.60 2.33
N GLN A 13 -6.97 -4.76 2.88
CA GLN A 13 -7.77 -3.81 2.13
C GLN A 13 -6.89 -2.74 1.47
N LYS A 14 -5.93 -2.16 2.19
CA LYS A 14 -4.98 -1.20 1.61
C LYS A 14 -4.21 -1.81 0.44
N THR A 15 -3.77 -3.06 0.62
CA THR A 15 -3.05 -3.82 -0.42
C THR A 15 -3.92 -4.06 -1.65
N ALA A 16 -5.18 -4.47 -1.47
CA ALA A 16 -6.13 -4.63 -2.57
C ALA A 16 -6.39 -3.31 -3.32
N ILE A 17 -6.60 -2.21 -2.60
CA ILE A 17 -6.78 -0.87 -3.18
C ILE A 17 -5.53 -0.45 -3.99
N LEU A 18 -4.34 -0.70 -3.45
CA LEU A 18 -3.09 -0.40 -4.14
C LEU A 18 -2.98 -1.19 -5.45
N PHE A 19 -3.22 -2.50 -5.43
CA PHE A 19 -3.15 -3.33 -6.63
C PHE A 19 -4.20 -2.94 -7.69
N ILE A 20 -5.43 -2.62 -7.28
CA ILE A 20 -6.46 -2.11 -8.19
C ILE A 20 -6.01 -0.80 -8.83
N THR A 21 -5.35 0.06 -8.06
CA THR A 21 -4.86 1.37 -8.54
C THR A 21 -3.68 1.23 -9.49
N LEU A 22 -2.76 0.30 -9.21
CA LEU A 22 -1.60 0.00 -10.05
C LEU A 22 -1.99 -0.71 -11.36
N GLY A 23 -3.11 -1.43 -11.36
CA GLY A 23 -3.57 -2.22 -12.50
C GLY A 23 -2.79 -3.53 -12.67
N PRO A 24 -3.25 -4.41 -13.57
CA PRO A 24 -2.76 -5.78 -13.67
C PRO A 24 -1.28 -5.87 -14.09
N ASP A 25 -0.82 -5.00 -14.99
CA ASP A 25 0.54 -5.06 -15.55
C ASP A 25 1.61 -4.77 -14.49
N ALA A 26 1.39 -3.75 -13.65
CA ALA A 26 2.29 -3.42 -12.56
C ALA A 26 2.14 -4.37 -11.36
N SER A 27 0.94 -4.92 -11.14
CA SER A 27 0.64 -5.80 -10.01
C SER A 27 1.14 -7.24 -10.19
N ALA A 28 1.07 -7.77 -11.42
CA ALA A 28 1.43 -9.16 -11.72
C ALA A 28 2.83 -9.59 -11.25
N PRO A 29 3.93 -8.84 -11.50
CA PRO A 29 5.25 -9.23 -11.02
C PRO A 29 5.39 -9.15 -9.49
N ILE A 30 4.61 -8.30 -8.83
CA ILE A 30 4.59 -8.16 -7.37
C ILE A 30 3.87 -9.35 -6.75
N LEU A 31 2.67 -9.67 -7.24
CA LEU A 31 1.87 -10.82 -6.76
C LEU A 31 2.65 -12.13 -6.87
N LYS A 32 3.38 -12.35 -7.97
CA LYS A 32 4.23 -13.55 -8.19
C LYS A 32 5.33 -13.74 -7.15
N ARG A 33 5.66 -12.72 -6.36
CA ARG A 33 6.71 -12.77 -5.31
C ARG A 33 6.13 -12.99 -3.91
N LEU A 34 4.80 -13.00 -3.77
CA LEU A 34 4.14 -13.19 -2.48
C LEU A 34 3.89 -14.68 -2.22
N PRO A 35 3.79 -15.10 -0.94
CA PRO A 35 3.33 -16.44 -0.58
C PRO A 35 1.91 -16.71 -1.09
N ASP A 36 1.62 -17.97 -1.45
CA ASP A 36 0.30 -18.37 -1.99
C ASP A 36 -0.88 -17.96 -1.10
N ASN A 37 -0.70 -18.04 0.23
CA ASN A 37 -1.73 -17.64 1.19
C ASN A 37 -2.07 -16.14 1.09
N ASP A 38 -1.06 -15.29 0.90
CA ASP A 38 -1.27 -13.85 0.76
C ASP A 38 -1.90 -13.53 -0.60
N ILE A 39 -1.47 -14.20 -1.67
CA ILE A 39 -2.10 -14.07 -3.00
C ILE A 39 -3.59 -14.37 -2.92
N GLN A 40 -3.97 -15.47 -2.27
CA GLN A 40 -5.38 -15.84 -2.09
C GLN A 40 -6.17 -14.79 -1.31
N ARG A 41 -5.61 -14.29 -0.20
CA ARG A 41 -6.28 -13.28 0.63
C ARG A 41 -6.45 -11.95 -0.11
N ILE A 42 -5.41 -11.53 -0.84
CA ILE A 42 -5.42 -10.28 -1.62
C ILE A 42 -6.42 -10.39 -2.76
N THR A 43 -6.39 -11.48 -3.53
CA THR A 43 -7.32 -11.68 -4.66
C THR A 43 -8.76 -11.80 -4.20
N PHE A 44 -9.01 -12.47 -3.07
CA PHE A 44 -10.32 -12.51 -2.44
C PHE A 44 -10.81 -11.11 -2.04
N GLU A 45 -9.95 -10.30 -1.42
CA GLU A 45 -10.31 -8.94 -1.03
C GLU A 45 -10.59 -8.04 -2.25
N ILE A 46 -9.77 -8.14 -3.30
CA ILE A 46 -9.98 -7.42 -4.58
C ILE A 46 -11.34 -7.78 -5.18
N ALA A 47 -11.72 -9.06 -5.18
CA ALA A 47 -12.99 -9.51 -5.74
C ALA A 47 -14.21 -9.02 -4.94
N ASN A 48 -14.07 -8.81 -3.62
CA ASN A 48 -15.14 -8.33 -2.75
C ASN A 48 -15.27 -6.80 -2.70
N MET A 49 -14.28 -6.06 -3.22
CA MET A 49 -14.35 -4.60 -3.29
C MET A 49 -15.28 -4.12 -4.40
N GLN A 50 -16.46 -3.62 -4.03
CA GLN A 50 -17.42 -3.08 -5.00
C GLN A 50 -17.19 -1.62 -5.36
N LYS A 51 -16.81 -0.78 -4.39
CA LYS A 51 -16.59 0.67 -4.59
C LYS A 51 -15.47 1.16 -3.70
N ILE A 52 -14.45 1.73 -4.32
CA ILE A 52 -13.36 2.42 -3.64
C ILE A 52 -13.63 3.91 -3.73
N LYS A 53 -13.79 4.58 -2.58
CA LYS A 53 -13.92 6.04 -2.55
C LYS A 53 -12.59 6.67 -2.94
N LYS A 54 -12.65 7.83 -3.60
CA LYS A 54 -11.44 8.58 -3.98
C LYS A 54 -10.52 8.82 -2.78
N ASP A 55 -11.08 9.29 -1.67
CA ASP A 55 -10.34 9.56 -0.44
C ASP A 55 -9.57 8.34 0.11
N GLN A 56 -10.15 7.14 0.01
CA GLN A 56 -9.50 5.89 0.45
C GLN A 56 -8.32 5.52 -0.45
N ARG A 57 -8.47 5.75 -1.76
CA ARG A 57 -7.39 5.54 -2.72
C ARG A 57 -6.24 6.52 -2.46
N ASP A 58 -6.58 7.79 -2.30
CA ASP A 58 -5.61 8.86 -2.09
C ASP A 58 -4.84 8.63 -0.77
N GLU A 59 -5.53 8.20 0.29
CA GLU A 59 -4.91 7.82 1.57
C GLU A 59 -3.91 6.67 1.42
N VAL A 60 -4.31 5.59 0.74
CA VAL A 60 -3.43 4.42 0.52
C VAL A 60 -2.21 4.77 -0.32
N LEU A 61 -2.37 5.59 -1.37
CA LEU A 61 -1.27 6.04 -2.20
C LEU A 61 -0.31 6.93 -1.44
N GLN A 62 -0.83 7.87 -0.64
CA GLN A 62 -0.01 8.75 0.18
C GLN A 62 0.84 7.94 1.18
N GLU A 63 0.21 7.02 1.92
CA GLU A 63 0.90 6.14 2.86
C GLU A 63 1.97 5.31 2.17
N PHE A 64 1.68 4.75 0.99
CA PHE A 64 2.66 4.00 0.21
C PHE A 64 3.87 4.86 -0.18
N VAL A 65 3.65 6.09 -0.65
CA VAL A 65 4.75 7.01 -1.01
C VAL A 65 5.58 7.39 0.22
N GLU A 66 4.94 7.69 1.35
CA GLU A 66 5.62 8.03 2.61
C GLU A 66 6.50 6.87 3.12
N LEU A 67 5.99 5.63 3.05
CA LEU A 67 6.75 4.43 3.42
C LEU A 67 7.98 4.21 2.53
N ASN A 68 7.89 4.52 1.24
CA ASN A 68 9.04 4.42 0.33
C ASN A 68 10.06 5.54 0.56
N LYS A 69 9.60 6.79 0.75
CA LYS A 69 10.49 7.92 1.10
C LYS A 69 11.28 7.67 2.39
N ALA A 70 10.65 7.09 3.40
CA ALA A 70 11.34 6.73 4.64
C ALA A 70 12.44 5.69 4.41
N LYS A 71 12.25 4.75 3.47
CA LYS A 71 13.28 3.78 3.08
C LYS A 71 14.41 4.44 2.28
N ASP A 72 14.08 5.35 1.37
CA ASP A 72 15.07 6.07 0.57
C ASP A 72 15.94 6.99 1.45
N TYR A 73 15.36 7.64 2.46
CA TYR A 73 16.10 8.41 3.48
C TYR A 73 17.12 7.56 4.26
N ILE A 74 16.79 6.28 4.52
CA ILE A 74 17.73 5.35 5.17
C ILE A 74 18.86 4.96 4.19
N MET A 75 18.59 4.90 2.89
CA MET A 75 19.58 4.56 1.87
C MET A 75 20.50 5.73 1.50
N GLU A 76 19.98 6.97 1.43
CA GLU A 76 20.79 8.17 1.18
C GLU A 76 21.51 8.68 2.44
N GLY A 77 20.92 8.44 3.62
CA GLY A 77 21.41 8.93 4.90
C GLY A 77 22.74 8.31 5.36
N GLY A 78 23.16 7.15 4.83
CA GLY A 78 24.46 6.57 5.19
C GLY A 78 25.65 7.43 4.76
N PHE A 79 25.55 8.08 3.60
CA PHE A 79 26.62 8.91 3.05
C PHE A 79 26.60 10.34 3.61
N GLU A 80 25.42 10.95 3.77
CA GLU A 80 25.30 12.27 4.41
C GLU A 80 25.56 12.24 5.92
N TYR A 81 25.17 11.17 6.64
CA TYR A 81 25.46 11.02 8.06
C TYR A 81 26.96 10.82 8.32
N ALA A 82 27.65 10.05 7.47
CA ALA A 82 29.10 9.87 7.55
C ALA A 82 29.89 11.17 7.24
N LYS A 83 29.32 12.10 6.46
CA LYS A 83 29.94 13.40 6.14
C LYS A 83 29.80 14.42 7.27
N ASN A 84 28.85 14.22 8.17
CA ASN A 84 28.60 15.08 9.34
C ASN A 84 29.22 14.53 10.63
N LEU A 85 30.12 13.54 10.54
CA LEU A 85 30.98 13.04 11.62
C LEU A 85 32.44 13.43 11.36
#